data_AF-A0A2E6RD68-F1
#
_entry.id   AF-A0A2E6RD68-F1
#
_cell.length_a   1.000
_cell.length_b   1.000
_cell.length_c   1.000
_cell.angle_alpha   90.00
_cell.angle_beta   90.00
_cell.angle_gamma   90.00
#
_symmetry.space_group_name_H-M   'P 1'
#
loop_
_entity.id
_entity.type
_entity.pdbx_description
1 polymer ?
#
loop_
_entity_poly.entity_id
_entity_poly.type
_entity_poly.pdbx_seq_one_letter_code
_entity_poly.pdbx_strand_id
1 'polypeptide(L)'
;MKNFLRRNFVLVLGISLPMLLIAALLLVHGISRLTATRPAYPVLYVSFENYFGPHFYDFDIDESGRLEIGFTLAEDADAASNRQPSDATLALFDARSDTLETFTLQAPGDAPRGRRVEVDPPEALAGLTFSDSTTAPDGYRLELAAYRGGGLLREIFGSGGRSRHHRLVDNGVSFRVPDIGGSTYAYHDAFVGWVIEGDE
;
A
#
# COMPACT_ATOMS: atom_id res chain seq x y z
N MET A 1 22.69 11.37 -48.52
CA MET A 1 22.73 10.58 -47.25
C MET A 1 23.58 9.30 -47.34
N LYS A 2 23.43 8.44 -48.37
CA LYS A 2 24.20 7.17 -48.52
C LYS A 2 25.73 7.30 -48.37
N ASN A 3 26.34 8.36 -48.93
CA ASN A 3 27.79 8.57 -48.85
C ASN A 3 28.30 8.97 -47.45
N PHE A 4 27.45 9.60 -46.64
CA PHE A 4 27.76 9.99 -45.26
C PHE A 4 27.75 8.77 -44.33
N LEU A 5 26.76 7.88 -44.49
CA LEU A 5 26.64 6.60 -43.77
C LEU A 5 27.84 5.67 -44.04
N ARG A 6 28.30 5.59 -45.30
CA ARG A 6 29.46 4.77 -45.67
C ARG A 6 30.79 5.32 -45.13
N ARG A 7 30.99 6.63 -45.13
CA ARG A 7 32.23 7.25 -44.64
C ARG A 7 32.38 7.21 -43.13
N ASN A 8 31.27 7.22 -42.41
CA ASN A 8 31.24 7.24 -40.95
C ASN A 8 30.65 5.95 -40.36
N PHE A 9 30.83 4.82 -41.06
CA PHE A 9 30.17 3.56 -40.73
C PHE A 9 30.39 3.12 -39.27
N VAL A 10 31.62 3.24 -38.77
CA VAL A 10 31.95 2.93 -37.36
C VAL A 10 31.19 3.82 -36.38
N LEU A 11 31.04 5.10 -36.70
CA LEU A 11 30.37 6.10 -35.88
C LEU A 11 28.85 5.88 -35.90
N VAL A 12 28.29 5.54 -37.07
CA VAL A 12 26.89 5.14 -37.22
C VAL A 12 26.64 3.87 -36.41
N LEU A 13 27.46 2.83 -36.54
CA LEU A 13 27.27 1.58 -35.81
C LEU A 13 27.35 1.80 -34.29
N GLY A 14 28.32 2.61 -33.85
CA GLY A 14 28.54 2.94 -32.44
C GLY A 14 27.41 3.73 -31.79
N ILE A 15 26.65 4.52 -32.56
CA ILE A 15 25.47 5.27 -32.06
C ILE A 15 24.18 4.48 -32.27
N SER A 16 24.02 3.80 -33.40
CA SER A 16 22.80 3.07 -33.74
C SER A 16 22.56 1.88 -32.82
N LEU A 17 23.61 1.15 -32.43
CA LEU A 17 23.46 -0.01 -31.54
C LEU A 17 22.89 0.36 -30.15
N PRO A 18 23.44 1.33 -29.40
CA PRO A 18 22.86 1.73 -28.11
C PRO A 18 21.48 2.38 -28.27
N MET A 19 21.25 3.17 -29.32
CA MET A 19 19.91 3.70 -29.62
C MET A 19 18.87 2.60 -29.82
N LEU A 20 19.22 1.54 -30.54
CA LEU A 20 18.34 0.41 -30.78
C LEU A 20 18.06 -0.36 -29.48
N LEU A 21 19.06 -0.49 -28.62
CA LEU A 21 18.89 -1.11 -27.30
C LEU A 21 17.95 -0.30 -26.39
N ILE A 22 18.08 1.04 -26.37
CA ILE A 22 17.16 1.94 -25.67
C ILE A 22 15.74 1.80 -26.24
N ALA A 23 15.59 1.80 -27.56
CA ALA A 23 14.28 1.65 -28.21
C ALA A 23 13.62 0.30 -27.88
N ALA A 24 14.39 -0.79 -27.86
CA ALA A 24 13.90 -2.11 -27.45
C ALA A 24 13.45 -2.11 -25.98
N LEU A 25 14.23 -1.51 -25.08
CA LEU A 25 13.88 -1.40 -23.66
C LEU A 25 12.59 -0.58 -23.46
N LEU A 26 12.44 0.53 -24.18
CA LEU A 26 11.24 1.37 -24.16
C LEU A 26 10.01 0.63 -24.69
N LEU A 27 10.16 -0.19 -25.73
CA LEU A 27 9.09 -1.03 -26.25
C LEU A 27 8.62 -2.05 -25.20
N VAL A 28 9.55 -2.76 -24.56
CA VAL A 28 9.23 -3.74 -23.50
C VAL A 28 8.51 -3.06 -22.32
N HIS A 29 8.99 -1.90 -21.87
CA HIS A 29 8.35 -1.14 -20.78
C HIS A 29 7.00 -0.55 -21.18
N GLY A 30 6.87 -0.07 -22.42
CA GLY A 30 5.63 0.52 -22.94
C GLY A 30 4.51 -0.50 -23.08
N ILE A 31 4.81 -1.70 -23.56
CA ILE A 31 3.84 -2.80 -23.67
C ILE A 31 3.34 -3.20 -22.28
N SER A 32 4.25 -3.34 -21.31
CA SER A 32 3.90 -3.73 -19.94
C SER A 32 2.87 -2.79 -19.29
N ARG A 33 2.95 -1.48 -19.57
CA ARG A 33 1.98 -0.49 -19.06
C ARG A 33 0.60 -0.55 -19.73
N LEU A 34 0.54 -0.94 -21.00
CA LEU A 34 -0.71 -1.01 -21.75
C LEU A 34 -1.48 -2.31 -21.50
N THR A 35 -0.79 -3.37 -21.09
CA THR A 35 -1.39 -4.68 -20.80
C THR A 35 -1.68 -4.90 -19.32
N ALA A 36 -1.27 -3.98 -18.44
CA ALA A 36 -1.52 -4.13 -17.02
C ALA A 36 -3.03 -4.05 -16.72
N THR A 37 -3.58 -5.16 -16.26
CA THR A 37 -4.95 -5.27 -15.78
C THR A 37 -5.09 -4.46 -14.51
N ARG A 38 -6.20 -3.74 -14.32
CA ARG A 38 -6.48 -3.11 -13.02
C ARG A 38 -6.47 -4.18 -11.91
N PRO A 39 -6.06 -3.83 -10.68
CA PRO A 39 -6.15 -4.73 -9.54
C PRO A 39 -7.59 -5.22 -9.39
N ALA A 40 -7.75 -6.54 -9.27
CA ALA A 40 -9.03 -7.22 -9.22
C ALA A 40 -9.55 -7.37 -7.78
N TYR A 41 -8.64 -7.38 -6.80
CA TYR A 41 -8.95 -7.62 -5.40
C TYR A 41 -8.95 -6.31 -4.60
N PRO A 42 -10.03 -5.99 -3.87
CA PRO A 42 -10.04 -4.89 -2.94
C PRO A 42 -9.00 -5.05 -1.83
N VAL A 43 -8.44 -3.94 -1.37
CA VAL A 43 -7.46 -3.90 -0.28
C VAL A 43 -8.05 -3.27 0.96
N LEU A 44 -7.85 -3.91 2.11
CA LEU A 44 -8.13 -3.36 3.42
C LEU A 44 -6.84 -2.86 4.04
N TYR A 45 -6.85 -1.61 4.47
CA TYR A 45 -5.74 -0.97 5.17
C TYR A 45 -6.28 -0.07 6.27
N VAL A 46 -5.43 0.27 7.23
CA VAL A 46 -5.80 1.05 8.41
C VAL A 46 -4.93 2.28 8.52
N SER A 47 -5.48 3.37 9.06
CA SER A 47 -4.78 4.58 9.45
C SER A 47 -5.03 4.89 10.92
N PHE A 48 -3.98 5.28 11.65
CA PHE A 48 -4.05 5.70 13.05
C PHE A 48 -3.67 7.17 13.19
N GLU A 49 -4.41 7.94 13.98
CA GLU A 49 -4.09 9.34 14.26
C GLU A 49 -2.83 9.54 15.11
N ASN A 50 -2.45 8.53 15.92
CA ASN A 50 -1.34 8.68 16.87
C ASN A 50 -0.62 7.38 17.19
N TYR A 51 0.55 7.18 16.57
CA TYR A 51 1.40 6.00 16.79
C TYR A 51 2.13 5.96 18.13
N PHE A 52 2.30 7.10 18.80
CA PHE A 52 2.94 7.17 20.12
C PHE A 52 1.93 7.14 21.28
N GLY A 53 0.70 6.72 20.98
CA GLY A 53 -0.34 6.50 21.98
C GLY A 53 0.00 5.30 22.89
N PRO A 54 -0.57 5.24 24.09
CA PRO A 54 -0.38 4.12 25.00
C PRO A 54 -1.25 2.91 24.61
N HIS A 55 -1.65 2.77 23.35
CA HIS A 55 -2.58 1.73 22.89
C HIS A 55 -2.14 1.19 21.54
N PHE A 56 -2.57 -0.03 21.23
CA PHE A 56 -2.24 -0.73 20.00
C PHE A 56 -3.48 -1.45 19.49
N TYR A 57 -3.74 -1.29 18.20
CA TYR A 57 -4.62 -2.19 17.47
C TYR A 57 -3.79 -3.28 16.82
N ASP A 58 -4.31 -4.49 16.88
CA ASP A 58 -3.78 -5.67 16.20
C ASP A 58 -4.86 -6.17 15.25
N PHE A 59 -4.45 -6.48 14.03
CA PHE A 59 -5.35 -6.99 12.99
C PHE A 59 -4.79 -8.33 12.56
N ASP A 60 -5.61 -9.36 12.71
CA ASP A 60 -5.28 -10.72 12.30
C ASP A 60 -6.36 -11.24 11.36
N ILE A 61 -6.01 -12.23 10.55
CA ILE A 61 -6.95 -12.93 9.70
C ILE A 61 -6.91 -14.39 10.13
N ASP A 62 -8.03 -14.88 10.65
CA ASP A 62 -8.11 -16.24 11.18
C ASP A 62 -7.97 -17.31 10.09
N GLU A 63 -7.91 -18.59 10.50
CA GLU A 63 -7.79 -19.72 9.57
C GLU A 63 -8.97 -19.83 8.58
N SER A 64 -10.11 -19.19 8.87
CA SER A 64 -11.29 -19.12 8.02
C SER A 64 -11.34 -17.87 7.14
N GLY A 65 -10.31 -17.04 7.18
CA GLY A 65 -10.20 -15.80 6.40
C GLY A 65 -10.99 -14.63 7.00
N ARG A 66 -11.35 -14.69 8.29
CA ARG A 66 -12.15 -13.65 8.95
C ARG A 66 -11.25 -12.66 9.66
N LEU A 67 -11.61 -11.39 9.58
CA LEU A 67 -10.89 -10.32 10.25
C LEU A 67 -11.12 -10.38 11.76
N GLU A 68 -10.06 -10.51 12.53
CA GLU A 68 -10.05 -10.35 13.98
C GLU A 68 -9.33 -9.04 14.35
N ILE A 69 -9.94 -8.28 15.26
CA ILE A 69 -9.38 -7.00 15.70
C ILE A 69 -9.16 -7.07 17.21
N GLY A 70 -7.91 -6.90 17.61
CA GLY A 70 -7.51 -6.74 19.00
C GLY A 70 -7.22 -5.30 19.35
N PHE A 71 -7.61 -4.90 20.55
CA PHE A 71 -7.20 -3.64 21.14
C PHE A 71 -6.48 -3.90 22.46
N THR A 72 -5.30 -3.30 22.64
CA THR A 72 -4.55 -3.40 23.91
C THR A 72 -4.17 -2.02 24.40
N LEU A 73 -4.52 -1.72 25.65
CA LEU A 73 -4.01 -0.54 26.37
C LEU A 73 -2.74 -0.92 27.12
N ALA A 74 -1.66 -0.16 26.97
CA ALA A 74 -0.37 -0.41 27.63
C ALA A 74 -0.51 -0.41 29.16
N GLU A 75 0.31 -1.23 29.84
CA GLU A 75 0.33 -1.30 31.31
C GLU A 75 0.70 0.03 31.95
N ASP A 76 1.73 0.68 31.41
CA ASP A 76 2.26 1.97 31.85
C ASP A 76 1.49 3.16 31.25
N ALA A 77 0.26 2.95 30.78
CA ALA A 77 -0.59 4.05 30.33
C ALA A 77 -0.86 4.99 31.52
N ASP A 78 -0.11 6.08 31.61
CA ASP A 78 -0.24 7.07 32.66
C ASP A 78 -1.67 7.62 32.69
N ALA A 79 -2.36 7.52 33.83
CA ALA A 79 -3.67 8.15 34.01
C ALA A 79 -3.60 9.69 33.90
N ALA A 80 -2.40 10.26 34.10
CA ALA A 80 -2.11 11.69 33.98
C ALA A 80 -1.69 12.12 32.56
N SER A 81 -1.37 11.16 31.68
CA SER A 81 -1.12 11.44 30.27
C SER A 81 -2.45 11.74 29.60
N ASN A 82 -2.64 12.98 29.16
CA ASN A 82 -3.81 13.41 28.38
C ASN A 82 -3.92 12.71 26.99
N ARG A 83 -3.11 11.67 26.73
CA ARG A 83 -3.17 10.85 25.52
C ARG A 83 -4.20 9.77 25.73
N GLN A 84 -5.45 10.13 25.47
CA GLN A 84 -6.54 9.18 25.38
C GLN A 84 -6.26 8.18 24.25
N PRO A 85 -6.71 6.91 24.38
CA PRO A 85 -6.71 6.00 23.25
C PRO A 85 -7.35 6.64 22.03
N SER A 86 -6.71 6.53 20.87
CA SER A 86 -7.21 7.10 19.63
C SER A 86 -7.98 6.04 18.85
N ASP A 87 -8.98 6.51 18.13
CA ASP A 87 -9.72 5.70 17.17
C ASP A 87 -8.79 5.33 16.00
N ALA A 88 -9.15 4.24 15.30
CA ALA A 88 -8.51 3.84 14.07
C ALA A 88 -9.49 3.97 12.90
N THR A 89 -9.00 4.31 11.71
CA THR A 89 -9.81 4.33 10.49
C THR A 89 -9.39 3.20 9.57
N LEU A 90 -10.28 2.23 9.36
CA LEU A 90 -10.14 1.23 8.31
C LEU A 90 -10.62 1.81 6.98
N ALA A 91 -9.97 1.42 5.90
CA ALA A 91 -10.36 1.73 4.53
C ALA A 91 -10.32 0.49 3.66
N LEU A 92 -11.45 0.23 3.00
CA LEU A 92 -11.61 -0.77 1.96
C LEU A 92 -11.60 -0.06 0.61
N PHE A 93 -10.61 -0.35 -0.22
CA PHE A 93 -10.45 0.26 -1.54
C PHE A 93 -10.51 -0.78 -2.66
N ASP A 94 -11.49 -0.64 -3.56
CA ASP A 94 -11.60 -1.40 -4.80
C ASP A 94 -11.08 -0.56 -5.99
N ALA A 95 -9.92 -0.93 -6.52
CA ALA A 95 -9.28 -0.24 -7.65
C ALA A 95 -9.96 -0.51 -9.01
N ARG A 96 -10.75 -1.57 -9.11
CA ARG A 96 -11.53 -1.93 -10.32
C ARG A 96 -12.67 -0.93 -10.51
N SER A 97 -13.39 -0.63 -9.43
CA SER A 97 -14.50 0.33 -9.42
C SER A 97 -14.10 1.75 -9.01
N ASP A 98 -12.87 1.96 -8.51
CA ASP A 98 -12.40 3.22 -7.92
C ASP A 98 -13.28 3.67 -6.72
N THR A 99 -13.67 2.70 -5.88
CA THR A 99 -14.54 2.90 -4.71
C THR A 99 -13.75 2.78 -3.43
N LEU A 100 -13.99 3.71 -2.50
CA LEU A 100 -13.39 3.75 -1.17
C LEU A 100 -14.49 3.79 -0.12
N GLU A 101 -14.46 2.83 0.80
CA GLU A 101 -15.30 2.80 1.98
C GLU A 101 -14.42 2.90 3.23
N THR A 102 -14.82 3.73 4.18
CA THR A 102 -14.07 3.96 5.42
C THR A 102 -14.90 3.63 6.63
N PHE A 103 -14.28 3.01 7.63
CA PHE A 103 -14.93 2.61 8.89
C PHE A 103 -14.10 3.11 10.07
N THR A 104 -14.74 3.77 11.03
CA THR A 104 -14.07 4.22 12.25
C THR A 104 -14.22 3.17 13.34
N LEU A 105 -13.10 2.66 13.84
CA LEU A 105 -13.02 1.81 15.01
C LEU A 105 -12.85 2.69 16.24
N GLN A 106 -13.84 2.67 17.12
CA GLN A 106 -13.77 3.40 18.38
C GLN A 106 -12.89 2.65 19.37
N ALA A 107 -11.98 3.37 20.02
CA ALA A 107 -11.17 2.78 21.07
C ALA A 107 -12.06 2.38 22.27
N PRO A 108 -11.99 1.13 22.76
CA PRO A 108 -12.75 0.73 23.94
C PRO A 108 -12.33 1.54 25.17
N GLY A 109 -13.25 2.37 25.69
CA GLY A 109 -12.95 3.31 26.77
C GLY A 109 -12.68 2.67 28.13
N ASP A 110 -13.10 1.42 28.31
CA ASP A 110 -12.99 0.62 29.55
C ASP A 110 -12.01 -0.56 29.43
N ALA A 111 -11.17 -0.57 28.39
CA ALA A 111 -10.19 -1.63 28.20
C ALA A 111 -9.25 -1.78 29.41
N PRO A 112 -9.11 -2.99 29.99
CA PRO A 112 -8.14 -3.25 31.03
C PRO A 112 -6.71 -3.04 30.49
N ARG A 113 -5.87 -2.38 31.29
CA ARG A 113 -4.44 -2.19 30.98
C ARG A 113 -3.71 -3.53 30.91
N GLY A 114 -2.77 -3.63 29.98
CA GLY A 114 -1.95 -4.82 29.74
C GLY A 114 -2.70 -6.01 29.13
N ARG A 115 -4.00 -5.87 28.85
CA ARG A 115 -4.83 -6.97 28.37
C ARG A 115 -5.46 -6.61 27.02
N ARG A 116 -5.40 -7.57 26.11
CA ARG A 116 -6.10 -7.53 24.82
C ARG A 116 -7.60 -7.67 25.05
N VAL A 117 -8.37 -6.81 24.40
CA VAL A 117 -9.82 -6.85 24.26
C VAL A 117 -10.13 -7.06 22.78
N GLU A 118 -11.09 -7.93 22.48
CA GLU A 118 -11.58 -8.10 21.12
C GLU A 118 -12.51 -6.94 20.75
N VAL A 119 -12.35 -6.44 19.53
CA VAL A 119 -13.19 -5.40 18.94
C VAL A 119 -13.92 -6.03 17.76
N ASP A 120 -15.24 -5.92 17.75
CA ASP A 120 -16.03 -6.43 16.64
C ASP A 120 -15.69 -5.66 15.35
N PRO A 121 -15.39 -6.36 14.24
CA PRO A 121 -15.25 -5.72 12.94
C PRO A 121 -16.56 -5.02 12.52
N PRO A 122 -16.47 -3.93 11.74
CA PRO A 122 -17.65 -3.33 11.11
C PRO A 122 -18.51 -4.38 10.39
N GLU A 123 -19.84 -4.28 10.52
CA GLU A 123 -20.78 -5.28 9.98
C GLU A 123 -20.60 -5.49 8.47
N ALA A 124 -20.25 -4.44 7.72
CA ALA A 124 -19.94 -4.50 6.29
C ALA A 124 -18.71 -5.36 5.94
N LEU A 125 -17.78 -5.57 6.88
CA LEU A 125 -16.61 -6.42 6.70
C LEU A 125 -16.84 -7.85 7.17
N ALA A 126 -17.89 -8.12 7.95
CA ALA A 126 -18.14 -9.42 8.54
C ALA A 126 -18.47 -10.51 7.50
N GLY A 127 -19.03 -10.15 6.34
CA GLY A 127 -19.33 -11.09 5.25
C GLY A 127 -18.15 -11.39 4.33
N LEU A 128 -17.02 -10.71 4.52
CA LEU A 128 -15.87 -10.80 3.61
C LEU A 128 -14.86 -11.84 4.09
N THR A 129 -14.19 -12.46 3.13
CA THR A 129 -13.05 -13.34 3.36
C THR A 129 -11.78 -12.61 2.93
N PHE A 130 -10.82 -12.55 3.84
CA PHE A 130 -9.57 -11.85 3.67
C PHE A 130 -8.38 -12.80 3.53
N SER A 131 -7.31 -12.28 2.95
CA SER A 131 -5.97 -12.87 2.99
C SER A 131 -4.97 -11.84 3.52
N ASP A 132 -4.15 -12.25 4.47
CA ASP A 132 -3.04 -11.49 5.05
C ASP A 132 -1.78 -11.51 4.17
N SER A 133 -1.82 -12.19 3.02
CA SER A 133 -0.71 -12.24 2.08
C SER A 133 -0.33 -10.83 1.65
N THR A 134 0.95 -10.49 1.78
CA THR A 134 1.44 -9.17 1.33
C THR A 134 1.17 -8.92 -0.16
N THR A 135 1.04 -9.97 -0.96
CA THR A 135 0.74 -9.90 -2.40
C THR A 135 -0.64 -10.49 -2.67
N ALA A 136 -1.47 -9.74 -3.38
CA ALA A 136 -2.79 -10.15 -3.84
C ALA A 136 -2.70 -11.34 -4.82
N PRO A 137 -3.76 -12.13 -5.00
CA PRO A 137 -3.75 -13.27 -5.93
C PRO A 137 -3.47 -12.90 -7.39
N ASP A 138 -3.71 -11.65 -7.78
CA ASP A 138 -3.41 -11.10 -9.12
C ASP A 138 -2.02 -10.44 -9.23
N GLY A 139 -1.19 -10.54 -8.18
CA GLY A 139 0.20 -10.07 -8.16
C GLY A 139 0.40 -8.66 -7.62
N TYR A 140 -0.67 -7.92 -7.34
CA TYR A 140 -0.54 -6.56 -6.80
C TYR A 140 -0.08 -6.55 -5.35
N ARG A 141 0.70 -5.53 -4.99
CA ARG A 141 1.17 -5.29 -3.63
C ARG A 141 0.87 -3.88 -3.19
N LEU A 142 0.39 -3.70 -1.95
CA LEU A 142 0.23 -2.38 -1.37
C LEU A 142 1.60 -1.84 -0.95
N GLU A 143 1.98 -0.71 -1.53
CA GLU A 143 3.09 0.11 -1.05
C GLU A 143 2.53 1.35 -0.39
N LEU A 144 2.69 1.42 0.93
CA LEU A 144 2.30 2.58 1.71
C LEU A 144 3.28 3.74 1.48
N ALA A 145 2.82 4.97 1.67
CA ALA A 145 3.64 6.15 1.53
C ALA A 145 4.74 6.16 2.61
N ALA A 146 5.97 5.74 2.25
CA ALA A 146 7.10 5.72 3.17
C ALA A 146 7.96 6.99 3.08
N TYR A 147 8.39 7.51 4.24
CA TYR A 147 9.28 8.67 4.38
C TYR A 147 10.66 8.28 4.95
N ARG A 148 11.43 7.36 4.32
CA ARG A 148 12.88 7.19 4.62
C ARG A 148 13.62 6.20 3.71
N GLY A 149 14.88 6.51 3.39
CA GLY A 149 15.91 5.53 3.00
C GLY A 149 16.24 5.38 1.50
N GLY A 150 16.64 6.45 0.82
CA GLY A 150 17.22 6.36 -0.53
C GLY A 150 18.69 5.97 -0.47
N GLY A 151 19.02 4.71 -0.75
CA GLY A 151 20.40 4.29 -1.00
C GLY A 151 20.96 4.88 -2.30
N LEU A 152 22.26 5.16 -2.31
CA LEU A 152 23.06 5.76 -3.40
C LEU A 152 22.81 5.17 -4.81
N LEU A 153 22.41 3.90 -4.89
CA LEU A 153 22.14 3.25 -6.18
C LEU A 153 20.85 3.74 -6.85
N ARG A 154 19.88 4.29 -6.10
CA ARG A 154 18.60 4.79 -6.64
C ARG A 154 18.73 6.18 -7.28
N GLU A 155 19.78 6.93 -6.95
CA GLU A 155 20.06 8.27 -7.52
C GLU A 155 20.74 8.20 -8.89
N ILE A 156 21.54 7.16 -9.15
CA ILE A 156 22.32 7.05 -10.39
C ILE A 156 21.44 6.58 -11.58
N PHE A 157 20.36 5.83 -11.33
CA PHE A 157 19.49 5.27 -12.38
C PHE A 157 18.12 5.95 -12.53
N GLY A 158 17.93 7.15 -11.95
CA GLY A 158 17.11 8.21 -12.54
C GLY A 158 15.64 7.96 -12.87
N SER A 159 14.90 7.08 -12.20
CA SER A 159 13.45 6.92 -12.45
C SER A 159 12.56 6.72 -11.21
N GLY A 160 13.04 7.10 -10.03
CA GLY A 160 12.27 6.97 -8.79
C GLY A 160 11.46 8.23 -8.46
N GLY A 161 10.41 8.53 -9.22
CA GLY A 161 9.39 9.49 -8.77
C GLY A 161 8.92 9.11 -7.37
N ARG A 162 9.14 9.99 -6.39
CA ARG A 162 8.73 9.79 -5.00
C ARG A 162 7.20 9.84 -4.96
N SER A 163 6.51 8.71 -4.82
CA SER A 163 5.05 8.78 -4.58
C SER A 163 4.83 9.21 -3.14
N ARG A 164 4.15 10.34 -2.97
CA ARG A 164 3.65 10.82 -1.67
C ARG A 164 2.32 10.14 -1.30
N HIS A 165 2.00 9.05 -1.97
CA HIS A 165 0.70 8.41 -1.94
C HIS A 165 0.90 6.91 -1.86
N HIS A 166 -0.02 6.25 -1.18
CA HIS A 166 -0.21 4.81 -1.24
C HIS A 166 -0.44 4.39 -2.68
N ARG A 167 0.05 3.19 -3.03
CA ARG A 167 -0.11 2.66 -4.37
C ARG A 167 -0.17 1.14 -4.37
N LEU A 168 -0.97 0.59 -5.29
CA LEU A 168 -0.91 -0.83 -5.65
C LEU A 168 0.11 -0.98 -6.76
N VAL A 169 1.09 -1.85 -6.60
CA VAL A 169 2.20 -2.02 -7.54
C VAL A 169 2.28 -3.46 -8.00
N ASP A 170 2.38 -3.64 -9.32
CA ASP A 170 2.77 -4.90 -9.95
C ASP A 170 3.66 -4.59 -11.17
N ASN A 171 4.76 -5.32 -11.33
CA ASN A 171 5.64 -5.28 -12.52
C ASN A 171 5.98 -3.87 -13.07
N GLY A 172 6.14 -2.87 -12.20
CA GLY A 172 6.47 -1.48 -12.58
C GLY A 172 5.27 -0.62 -13.00
N VAL A 173 4.05 -1.14 -12.91
CA VAL A 173 2.79 -0.40 -12.99
C VAL A 173 2.30 -0.09 -11.60
N SER A 174 1.75 1.11 -11.41
CA SER A 174 1.24 1.55 -10.11
C SER A 174 -0.12 2.22 -10.23
N PHE A 175 -1.06 1.82 -9.37
CA PHE A 175 -2.36 2.46 -9.19
C PHE A 175 -2.36 3.26 -7.91
N ARG A 176 -2.92 4.45 -7.91
CA ARG A 176 -3.02 5.27 -6.70
C ARG A 176 -4.05 4.64 -5.77
N VAL A 177 -3.70 4.57 -4.49
CA VAL A 177 -4.63 4.27 -3.40
C VAL A 177 -4.90 5.59 -2.67
N PRO A 178 -6.17 5.93 -2.38
CA PRO A 178 -6.52 7.12 -1.63
C PRO A 178 -5.81 7.19 -0.27
N ASP A 179 -5.44 8.41 0.13
CA ASP A 179 -4.92 8.67 1.46
C ASP A 179 -6.09 8.93 2.39
N ILE A 180 -6.21 8.14 3.46
CA ILE A 180 -7.26 8.27 4.48
C ILE A 180 -6.72 8.86 5.78
N GLY A 181 -5.40 8.88 5.96
CA GLY A 181 -4.77 9.70 6.96
C GLY A 181 -4.83 11.15 6.49
N GLY A 182 -5.26 12.08 7.34
CA GLY A 182 -5.18 13.49 7.00
C GLY A 182 -3.74 13.88 6.58
N SER A 183 -3.56 15.04 5.95
CA SER A 183 -2.26 15.54 5.47
C SER A 183 -1.20 15.84 6.56
N THR A 184 -1.45 15.40 7.80
CA THR A 184 -0.62 15.66 8.97
C THR A 184 0.39 14.54 9.15
N TYR A 185 1.62 14.89 9.52
CA TYR A 185 2.74 13.96 9.77
C TYR A 185 2.53 12.91 10.89
N ALA A 186 1.34 12.85 11.48
CA ALA A 186 1.00 12.01 12.62
C ALA A 186 0.26 10.72 12.24
N TYR A 187 -0.15 10.57 10.99
CA TYR A 187 -0.86 9.38 10.53
C TYR A 187 0.11 8.26 10.20
N HIS A 188 -0.23 7.07 10.67
CA HIS A 188 0.49 5.85 10.38
C HIS A 188 -0.47 4.87 9.75
N ASP A 189 -0.14 4.45 8.53
CA ASP A 189 -0.95 3.51 7.79
C ASP A 189 -0.33 2.11 7.85
N ALA A 190 -1.16 1.08 7.84
CA ALA A 190 -0.74 -0.32 7.80
C ALA A 190 -1.64 -1.14 6.86
N PHE A 191 -1.05 -2.13 6.20
CA PHE A 191 -1.78 -3.13 5.44
C PHE A 191 -2.48 -4.08 6.41
N VAL A 192 -3.74 -4.44 6.13
CA VAL A 192 -4.50 -5.43 6.89
C VAL A 192 -4.67 -6.71 6.07
N GLY A 193 -5.20 -6.59 4.85
CA GLY A 193 -5.47 -7.77 4.02
C GLY A 193 -6.07 -7.45 2.66
N TRP A 194 -6.18 -8.47 1.82
CA TRP A 194 -6.93 -8.44 0.56
C TRP A 194 -8.26 -9.14 0.73
N VAL A 195 -9.34 -8.57 0.19
CA VAL A 195 -10.62 -9.29 0.09
C VAL A 195 -10.50 -10.29 -1.06
N ILE A 196 -10.54 -11.59 -0.76
CA ILE A 196 -10.40 -12.67 -1.75
C ILE A 196 -11.75 -13.28 -2.15
N GLU A 197 -12.73 -13.24 -1.26
CA GLU A 197 -14.12 -13.64 -1.49
C GLU A 197 -15.05 -12.71 -0.70
N GLY A 198 -16.24 -12.41 -1.24
CA GLY A 198 -17.22 -11.53 -0.61
C GLY A 198 -18.53 -11.54 -1.38
N ASP A 199 -19.60 -11.06 -0.74
CA ASP A 199 -20.94 -11.02 -1.35
C ASP A 199 -20.93 -10.17 -2.64
N GLU A 200 -21.28 -10.80 -3.77
CA GLU A 200 -21.70 -10.13 -5.01
C GLU A 200 -23.09 -9.48 -4.88
#